data_AF-A0A2G5UUH8-F1
#
_entry.id   AF-A0A2G5UUH8-F1
#
_cell.length_a   1.000
_cell.length_b   1.000
_cell.length_c   1.000
_cell.angle_alpha   90.00
_cell.angle_beta   90.00
_cell.angle_gamma   90.00
#
_symmetry.space_group_name_H-M   'P 1'
#
loop_
_entity.id
_entity.type
_entity.pdbx_description
1 polymer ?
#
loop_
_entity_poly.entity_id
_entity_poly.type
_entity_poly.pdbx_seq_one_letter_code
_entity_poly.pdbx_strand_id
1 'polypeptide(L)' 'MLAAIGKPGATHHCFRRGGANHMRRIGHSMEEIQCRGRWRSAAGLKAYLTDVPTAQGCLQLKGAEFDDEDDDD' A
#
# COMPACT_ATOMS: atom_id res chain seq x y z
N MET A 1 -18.22 7.79 -1.78
CA MET A 1 -17.40 8.16 -0.61
C MET A 1 -15.93 8.37 -0.93
N LEU A 2 -15.20 7.42 -1.55
CA LEU A 2 -13.75 7.61 -1.82
C LEU A 2 -13.42 8.52 -3.02
N ALA A 3 -14.23 8.51 -4.07
CA ALA A 3 -14.09 9.47 -5.17
C ALA A 3 -14.35 10.93 -4.72
N ALA A 4 -15.20 11.12 -3.71
CA ALA A 4 -15.55 12.43 -3.17
C ALA A 4 -14.39 13.08 -2.35
N ILE A 5 -13.39 12.29 -1.94
CA ILE A 5 -12.18 12.78 -1.27
C ILE A 5 -10.97 12.82 -2.24
N GLY A 6 -11.23 12.87 -3.54
CA GLY A 6 -10.17 12.97 -4.56
C GLY A 6 -9.38 11.68 -4.79
N LYS A 7 -9.90 10.50 -4.38
CA LYS A 7 -9.29 9.20 -4.65
C LYS A 7 -10.17 8.32 -5.56
N PRO A 8 -10.36 8.70 -6.82
CA PRO A 8 -11.09 7.87 -7.79
C PRO A 8 -10.35 6.55 -8.01
N GLY A 9 -11.08 5.43 -8.08
CA GLY A 9 -10.50 4.09 -8.26
C GLY A 9 -9.91 3.45 -7.00
N ALA A 10 -9.74 4.20 -5.90
CA ALA A 10 -9.30 3.62 -4.64
C ALA A 10 -10.41 2.76 -4.02
N THR A 11 -10.05 1.53 -3.63
CA THR A 11 -10.94 0.63 -2.89
C THR A 11 -10.52 0.57 -1.41
N HIS A 12 -11.40 0.06 -0.56
CA HIS A 12 -11.07 -0.22 0.84
C HIS A 12 -9.83 -1.15 0.98
N HIS A 13 -9.64 -2.05 0.02
CA HIS A 13 -8.47 -2.94 -0.02
C HIS A 13 -7.16 -2.18 -0.23
N CYS A 14 -7.16 -1.04 -0.94
CA CYS A 14 -5.97 -0.21 -1.14
C CYS A 14 -5.48 0.38 0.20
N PHE A 15 -6.39 0.93 1.02
CA PHE A 15 -6.02 1.44 2.35
C PHE A 15 -5.53 0.35 3.28
N ARG A 16 -6.19 -0.81 3.22
CA ARG A 16 -5.80 -1.97 4.03
C ARG A 16 -4.41 -2.49 3.65
N ARG A 17 -4.07 -2.44 2.35
CA ARG A 17 -2.72 -2.73 1.84
C ARG A 17 -1.69 -1.69 2.26
N GLY A 18 -1.98 -0.41 2.02
CA GLY A 18 -1.09 0.70 2.37
C GLY A 18 -0.79 0.74 3.86
N GLY A 19 -1.79 0.53 4.73
CA GLY A 19 -1.60 0.46 6.18
C GLY A 19 -0.72 -0.71 6.62
N ALA A 20 -0.87 -1.89 6.01
CA ALA A 20 -0.02 -3.04 6.30
C ALA A 20 1.45 -2.80 5.90
N ASN A 21 1.68 -2.23 4.72
CA ASN A 21 3.03 -1.89 4.25
C ASN A 21 3.66 -0.76 5.07
N HIS A 22 2.89 0.27 5.42
CA HIS A 22 3.39 1.35 6.28
C HIS A 22 3.84 0.81 7.64
N MET A 23 3.05 -0.06 8.28
CA MET A 23 3.44 -0.69 9.54
C MET A 23 4.70 -1.55 9.38
N ARG A 24 4.81 -2.30 8.28
CA ARG A 24 6.02 -3.08 7.98
C ARG A 24 7.25 -2.18 7.84
N ARG A 25 7.12 -1.05 7.14
CA ARG A 25 8.19 -0.07 6.93
C ARG A 25 8.68 0.57 8.23
N ILE A 26 7.79 0.85 9.18
CA ILE A 26 8.14 1.42 10.49
C ILE A 26 8.60 0.36 11.51
N GLY A 27 8.80 -0.89 11.09
CA GLY A 27 9.43 -1.94 11.90
C GLY A 27 8.48 -2.86 12.66
N HIS A 28 7.16 -2.79 12.44
CA HIS A 28 6.24 -3.72 13.11
C HIS A 28 6.45 -5.18 12.68
N SER A 29 6.25 -6.07 13.64
CA SER A 29 6.27 -7.51 13.40
C SER A 29 5.07 -7.95 12.56
N MET A 30 5.19 -9.13 11.93
CA MET A 30 4.09 -9.72 11.18
C MET A 30 2.85 -9.95 12.05
N GLU A 31 3.02 -10.35 13.30
CA GLU A 31 1.93 -10.61 14.25
C GLU A 31 1.22 -9.32 14.66
N GLU A 32 1.97 -8.24 14.92
CA GLU A 32 1.39 -6.93 15.24
C GLU A 32 0.52 -6.41 14.08
N ILE A 33 1.05 -6.52 12.84
CA ILE A 33 0.33 -6.15 11.63
C ILE A 33 -0.91 -7.02 11.43
N GLN A 34 -0.79 -8.33 11.68
CA GLN A 34 -1.89 -9.29 11.55
C GLN A 34 -3.02 -8.98 12.53
N CYS A 35 -2.68 -8.78 13.80
CA CYS A 35 -3.62 -8.43 14.86
C CYS A 35 -4.30 -7.09 14.59
N ARG A 36 -3.52 -6.04 14.26
CA ARG A 36 -4.05 -4.70 14.03
C ARG A 36 -4.94 -4.62 12.80
N GLY A 37 -4.58 -5.31 11.71
CA GLY A 37 -5.38 -5.37 10.48
C GLY A 37 -6.48 -6.44 10.48
N ARG A 38 -6.68 -7.12 11.62
CA ARG A 38 -7.66 -8.21 11.82
C ARG A 38 -7.60 -9.25 10.69
N TRP A 39 -6.38 -9.61 10.32
CA TRP A 39 -6.12 -10.57 9.25
C TRP A 39 -6.40 -11.98 9.75
N ARG A 40 -7.25 -12.70 9.02
CA ARG A 40 -7.64 -14.09 9.35
C ARG A 40 -6.47 -15.08 9.30
N SER A 41 -5.42 -14.76 8.56
CA SER A 41 -4.21 -15.59 8.47
C SER A 41 -2.99 -14.77 8.07
N ALA A 42 -1.81 -15.25 8.48
CA ALA A 42 -0.53 -14.68 8.08
C ALA A 42 -0.31 -14.77 6.56
N ALA A 43 -0.78 -15.84 5.92
CA ALA A 43 -0.73 -16.00 4.46
C ALA A 43 -1.55 -14.90 3.74
N GLY A 44 -2.75 -14.61 4.25
CA GLY A 44 -3.59 -13.53 3.73
C GLY A 44 -2.95 -12.15 3.88
N LEU A 45 -2.18 -11.93 4.95
CA LEU A 45 -1.40 -10.70 5.15
C LEU A 45 -0.20 -10.62 4.20
N LYS A 46 0.57 -11.70 4.03
CA LYS A 46 1.75 -11.72 3.15
C LYS A 46 1.43 -11.28 1.73
N ALA A 47 0.27 -11.65 1.20
CA ALA A 47 -0.20 -11.23 -0.14
C ALA A 47 -0.38 -9.71 -0.29
N TYR A 48 -0.37 -8.94 0.81
CA TYR A 48 -0.50 -7.49 0.81
C TYR A 48 0.82 -6.76 1.06
N LEU A 49 1.86 -7.44 1.53
CA LEU A 49 3.16 -6.83 1.85
C LEU A 49 4.11 -6.71 0.64
N THR A 50 3.57 -6.83 -0.57
CA THR A 50 4.31 -6.59 -1.80
C THR A 50 4.49 -5.09 -1.97
N ASP A 51 5.71 -4.60 -1.79
CA ASP A 51 6.06 -3.19 -1.91
C ASP A 51 6.14 -2.83 -3.41
N VAL A 52 5.01 -2.39 -3.97
CA VAL A 52 4.94 -1.84 -5.34
C VAL A 52 4.15 -0.54 -5.30
N PRO A 53 4.46 0.49 -6.10
CA PRO A 53 3.74 1.77 -6.09
C PRO A 53 2.22 1.62 -6.28
N THR A 54 1.80 0.64 -7.08
CA THR A 54 0.39 0.26 -7.28
C THR A 54 -0.29 -0.28 -6.01
N ALA A 55 0.47 -0.80 -5.05
CA ALA A 55 -0.03 -1.28 -3.75
C ALA A 55 -0.49 -0.14 -2.83
N GLN A 56 -0.08 1.11 -3.09
CA GLN A 56 -0.49 2.29 -2.33
C GLN A 56 -1.84 2.85 -2.79
N GLY A 57 -2.50 2.23 -3.78
CA GLY A 57 -3.79 2.67 -4.30
C GLY A 57 -3.70 3.83 -5.27
N CYS A 58 -2.48 4.22 -5.65
CA CYS A 58 -2.23 5.09 -6.79
C CYS A 58 -2.24 4.20 -8.03
N LEU A 59 -3.35 4.20 -8.77
CA LEU A 59 -3.29 3.77 -10.17
C LEU A 59 -2.42 4.81 -10.87
N GLN A 60 -1.29 4.40 -11.46
CA GLN A 60 -0.56 5.25 -12.38
C GLN A 60 -1.55 5.71 -13.44
N LEU A 61 -1.87 7.01 -13.43
CA LEU A 61 -2.53 7.65 -14.55
C LEU A 61 -1.58 7.43 -15.74
N LYS A 62 -2.06 6.71 -16.74
CA LYS A 62 -1.30 6.39 -17.95
C LYS A 62 -0.91 7.73 -18.61
N GLY A 63 0.33 8.18 -18.39
CA GLY A 63 0.84 9.47 -18.84
C GLY A 63 1.70 10.27 -17.86
N ALA A 64 1.88 9.84 -16.61
CA ALA A 64 2.90 10.44 -15.73
C ALA A 64 4.21 9.66 -15.92
N GLU A 65 5.05 10.13 -16.86
CA GLU A 65 6.44 9.71 -16.94
C GLU A 65 7.11 10.12 -15.63
N PHE A 66 7.63 9.13 -14.91
CA PHE A 66 8.43 9.35 -13.71
C PHE A 66 9.87 9.45 -14.23
N ASP A 67 10.34 10.68 -14.37
CA ASP A 67 11.77 10.97 -14.51
C ASP A 67 12.39 10.65 -13.14
N ASP A 68 12.80 9.40 -12.95
CA ASP A 68 13.78 9.06 -11.92
C ASP A 68 15.13 9.58 -12.44
N GLU A 69 15.39 10.88 -12.28
CA GLU A 69 16.76 11.39 -12.28
C GLU A 69 17.41 10.92 -10.96
N ASP A 70 18.18 9.84 -11.07
CA ASP A 70 19.18 9.43 -10.08
C ASP A 70 20.21 10.57 -9.92
N ASP A 71 20.04 11.41 -8.89
CA ASP A 71 21.10 12.30 -8.39
C ASP A 71 22.12 11.44 -7.62
N ASP A 72 23.11 10.90 -8.34
CA ASP A 72 24.40 10.48 -7.81
C ASP A 72 25.35 11.71 -7.79
N ASP A 73 25.61 12.28 -6.59
CA ASP A 73 26.92 12.81 -6.15
C ASP A 73 26.99 13.00 -4.62
#